data_AF-A0A958D2R2-F1
#
_entry.id   AF-A0A958D2R2-F1
#
_cell.length_a   1.000
_cell.length_b   1.000
_cell.length_c   1.000
_cell.angle_alpha   90.00
_cell.angle_beta   90.00
_cell.angle_gamma   90.00
#
_symmetry.space_group_name_H-M   'P 1'
#
loop_
_entity.id
_entity.type
_entity.pdbx_description
1 polymer ?
#
loop_
_entity_poly.entity_id
_entity_poly.type
_entity_poly.pdbx_seq_one_letter_code
_entity_poly.pdbx_strand_id
1 'polypeptide(L)'
;MLAAGKPGWILFSEVLGHDPADLSGVDYSSYSNQGLGIIVRLNHGYEPDGTIPHSSQYEAFARRVANFVGTSRGARIWIIGNEMNYAAERPGIKIDWSRHTSQRGGPPAEADPTRRGLAVRFNALPDHSRGLRSTRGAIISPGEVITPELYARCYRLCRDAVHRLPGHEDDLVLVGAVAPW
;
A
#
# COMPACT_ATOMS: atom_id res chain seq x y z
N MET A 1 -9.31 -6.97 -23.35
CA MET A 1 -8.50 -5.97 -24.07
C MET A 1 -7.81 -6.56 -25.29
N LEU A 2 -7.00 -7.61 -25.12
CA LEU A 2 -6.29 -8.25 -26.23
C LEU A 2 -7.22 -8.79 -27.34
N ALA A 3 -8.29 -9.52 -27.00
CA ALA A 3 -9.29 -9.98 -27.96
C ALA A 3 -10.02 -8.85 -28.72
N ALA A 4 -9.99 -7.62 -28.19
CA ALA A 4 -10.56 -6.44 -28.81
C ALA A 4 -9.53 -5.58 -29.57
N GLY A 5 -8.27 -6.03 -29.67
CA GLY A 5 -7.19 -5.30 -30.36
C GLY A 5 -6.85 -3.95 -29.72
N LYS A 6 -7.08 -3.79 -28.41
CA LYS A 6 -6.81 -2.53 -27.70
C LYS A 6 -5.57 -2.64 -26.80
N PRO A 7 -4.68 -1.62 -26.80
CA PRO A 7 -3.60 -1.55 -25.81
C PRO A 7 -4.21 -1.44 -24.41
N GLY A 8 -3.47 -1.90 -23.42
CA GLY A 8 -4.01 -2.09 -22.09
C GLY A 8 -2.94 -2.16 -21.02
N TRP A 9 -3.36 -1.90 -19.78
CA TRP A 9 -2.50 -1.97 -18.60
C TRP A 9 -2.99 -3.06 -17.65
N ILE A 10 -2.06 -3.76 -16.99
CA ILE A 10 -2.33 -4.63 -15.85
C ILE A 10 -1.63 -4.03 -14.63
N LEU A 11 -2.35 -3.96 -13.51
CA LEU A 11 -1.80 -3.65 -12.20
C LEU A 11 -1.62 -4.96 -11.43
N PHE A 12 -0.38 -5.29 -11.07
CA PHE A 12 -0.06 -6.34 -10.11
C PHE A 12 0.13 -5.73 -8.72
N SER A 13 -0.22 -6.49 -7.69
CA SER A 13 0.02 -6.11 -6.30
C SER A 13 0.87 -7.17 -5.64
N GLU A 14 2.06 -6.78 -5.22
CA GLU A 14 3.05 -7.67 -4.62
C GLU A 14 3.26 -7.32 -3.15
N VAL A 15 3.59 -8.33 -2.36
CA VAL A 15 3.96 -8.21 -0.94
C VAL A 15 5.40 -8.68 -0.79
N LEU A 16 6.25 -7.79 -0.30
CA LEU A 16 7.69 -7.92 -0.40
C LEU A 16 8.33 -8.29 0.94
N GLY A 17 7.72 -7.89 2.05
CA GLY A 17 8.41 -7.80 3.34
C GLY A 17 9.56 -6.79 3.28
N HIS A 18 10.56 -6.94 4.15
CA HIS A 18 11.72 -6.05 4.23
C HIS A 18 13.06 -6.80 4.36
N ASP A 19 13.09 -8.11 4.08
CA ASP A 19 14.33 -8.89 4.16
C ASP A 19 15.31 -8.45 3.05
N PRO A 20 16.45 -7.82 3.38
CA PRO A 20 17.40 -7.37 2.37
C PRO A 20 18.15 -8.52 1.69
N ALA A 21 18.07 -9.75 2.20
CA ALA A 21 18.66 -10.95 1.60
C ALA A 21 17.73 -11.66 0.61
N ASP A 22 16.45 -11.31 0.58
CA ASP A 22 15.52 -11.86 -0.40
C ASP A 22 15.76 -11.22 -1.78
N LEU A 23 16.21 -12.07 -2.72
CA LEU A 23 16.54 -11.73 -4.10
C LEU A 23 15.44 -12.15 -5.09
N SER A 24 14.30 -12.63 -4.61
CA SER A 24 13.21 -13.05 -5.48
C SER A 24 12.54 -11.87 -6.20
N GLY A 25 12.07 -12.15 -7.41
CA GLY A 25 11.32 -11.25 -8.28
C GLY A 25 10.31 -12.04 -9.12
N VAL A 26 9.60 -11.36 -10.02
CA VAL A 26 8.54 -11.95 -10.84
C VAL A 26 8.79 -11.69 -12.33
N ASP A 27 8.53 -12.69 -13.16
CA ASP A 27 8.58 -12.55 -14.61
C ASP A 27 7.18 -12.23 -15.16
N TYR A 28 6.97 -10.96 -15.53
CA TYR A 28 5.74 -10.46 -16.15
C TYR A 28 5.78 -10.55 -17.68
N SER A 29 6.83 -11.14 -18.27
CA SER A 29 7.05 -11.14 -19.72
C SER A 29 5.94 -11.84 -20.49
N SER A 30 5.25 -12.80 -19.88
CA SER A 30 4.07 -13.44 -20.47
C SER A 30 2.99 -12.43 -20.83
N TYR A 31 2.85 -11.33 -20.10
CA TYR A 31 1.89 -10.25 -20.36
C TYR A 31 2.51 -9.14 -21.21
N SER A 32 3.72 -8.69 -20.89
CA SER A 32 4.35 -7.58 -21.60
C SER A 32 4.68 -7.94 -23.06
N ASN A 33 5.06 -9.19 -23.34
CA ASN A 33 5.30 -9.67 -24.71
C ASN A 33 4.02 -9.72 -25.56
N GLN A 34 2.84 -9.65 -24.93
CA GLN A 34 1.56 -9.50 -25.61
C GLN A 34 1.17 -8.01 -25.85
N GLY A 35 2.07 -7.07 -25.55
CA GLY A 35 1.86 -5.64 -25.74
C GLY A 35 1.09 -4.95 -24.60
N LEU A 36 0.95 -5.61 -23.45
CA LEU A 36 0.32 -5.01 -22.26
C LEU A 36 1.35 -4.22 -21.45
N GLY A 37 0.98 -3.02 -21.01
CA GLY A 37 1.76 -2.26 -20.04
C GLY A 37 1.61 -2.84 -18.65
N ILE A 38 2.72 -3.00 -17.92
CA ILE A 38 2.73 -3.61 -16.60
C ILE A 38 3.06 -2.54 -15.56
N ILE A 39 2.17 -2.41 -14.57
CA ILE A 39 2.34 -1.58 -13.38
C ILE A 39 2.37 -2.52 -12.18
N VAL A 40 3.33 -2.35 -11.29
CA VAL A 40 3.47 -3.22 -10.11
C VAL A 40 3.46 -2.38 -8.84
N ARG A 41 2.48 -2.63 -7.97
CA ARG A 41 2.37 -2.03 -6.65
C ARG A 41 3.14 -2.87 -5.64
N LEU A 42 4.16 -2.29 -5.05
CA LEU A 42 5.08 -2.91 -4.11
C LEU A 42 4.68 -2.53 -2.69
N ASN A 43 4.11 -3.47 -1.95
CA ASN A 43 3.77 -3.30 -0.55
C ASN A 43 4.77 -4.05 0.34
N HIS A 44 4.99 -3.54 1.54
CA HIS A 44 5.68 -4.26 2.60
C HIS A 44 4.84 -5.45 3.08
N GLY A 45 3.57 -5.20 3.41
CA GLY A 45 2.62 -6.18 3.91
C GLY A 45 1.21 -5.59 3.95
N TYR A 46 0.33 -6.25 4.70
CA TYR A 46 -0.99 -5.77 5.09
C TYR A 46 -1.09 -5.80 6.61
N GLU A 47 -2.23 -5.49 7.23
CA GLU A 47 -2.38 -5.63 8.68
C GLU A 47 -1.84 -6.99 9.18
N PRO A 48 -0.94 -7.02 10.18
CA PRO A 48 -0.48 -5.89 11.00
C PRO A 48 0.80 -5.18 10.50
N ASP A 49 1.42 -5.68 9.44
CA ASP A 49 2.73 -5.25 8.93
C ASP A 49 2.70 -3.91 8.21
N GLY A 50 1.56 -3.54 7.62
CA GLY A 50 1.32 -2.28 6.91
C GLY A 50 1.92 -2.22 5.50
N THR A 51 1.40 -1.28 4.70
CA THR A 51 1.79 -1.09 3.28
C THR A 51 3.26 -0.69 3.10
N ILE A 52 3.81 0.00 4.08
CA ILE A 52 5.25 0.25 4.27
C ILE A 52 5.60 -0.16 5.71
N PRO A 53 6.85 -0.57 6.01
CA PRO A 53 7.16 -1.05 7.34
C PRO A 53 7.28 0.11 8.34
N HIS A 54 7.52 -0.23 9.61
CA HIS A 54 7.94 0.77 10.59
C HIS A 54 9.16 1.55 10.09
N SER A 55 9.24 2.85 10.39
CA SER A 55 10.25 3.77 9.87
C SER A 55 11.71 3.41 10.20
N SER A 56 11.92 2.53 11.19
CA SER A 56 13.22 1.92 11.51
C SER A 56 13.68 0.85 10.52
N GLN A 57 12.84 0.43 9.58
CA GLN A 57 13.11 -0.63 8.60
C GLN A 57 13.10 -0.12 7.14
N TYR A 58 12.98 1.19 6.90
CA TYR A 58 12.90 1.73 5.54
C TYR A 58 14.14 1.40 4.69
N GLU A 59 15.33 1.37 5.28
CA GLU A 59 16.56 1.00 4.57
C GLU A 59 16.62 -0.49 4.20
N ALA A 60 16.02 -1.37 5.02
CA ALA A 60 15.90 -2.79 4.70
C ALA A 60 14.86 -3.01 3.59
N PHE A 61 13.72 -2.34 3.69
CA PHE A 61 12.67 -2.36 2.68
C PHE A 61 13.11 -1.81 1.32
N ALA A 62 13.83 -0.68 1.30
CA ALA A 62 14.34 -0.11 0.06
C ALA A 62 15.30 -1.06 -0.66
N ARG A 63 16.13 -1.81 0.10
CA ARG A 63 16.98 -2.87 -0.46
C ARG A 63 16.15 -4.02 -1.01
N ARG A 64 15.13 -4.48 -0.27
CA ARG A 64 14.23 -5.53 -0.74
C ARG A 64 13.50 -5.13 -2.02
N VAL A 65 13.02 -3.89 -2.11
CA VAL A 65 12.39 -3.30 -3.31
C VAL A 65 13.38 -3.31 -4.48
N ALA A 66 14.61 -2.85 -4.30
CA ALA A 66 15.62 -2.89 -5.35
C ALA A 66 15.93 -4.32 -5.81
N ASN A 67 16.07 -5.27 -4.89
CA ASN A 67 16.27 -6.68 -5.23
C ASN A 67 15.11 -7.23 -6.07
N PHE A 68 13.86 -6.92 -5.69
CA PHE A 68 12.69 -7.35 -6.44
C PHE A 68 12.69 -6.78 -7.84
N VAL A 69 12.93 -5.48 -7.98
CA VAL A 69 12.93 -4.79 -9.27
C VAL A 69 14.05 -5.32 -10.17
N GLY A 70 15.28 -5.45 -9.65
CA GLY A 70 16.43 -5.93 -10.42
C GLY A 70 16.33 -7.40 -10.86
N THR A 71 15.58 -8.23 -10.14
CA THR A 71 15.31 -9.62 -10.53
C THR A 71 14.09 -9.75 -11.46
N SER A 72 13.13 -8.83 -11.36
CA SER A 72 11.87 -8.90 -12.11
C SER A 72 12.05 -8.54 -13.59
N ARG A 73 11.17 -9.07 -14.45
CA ARG A 73 11.21 -8.87 -15.91
C ARG A 73 9.86 -8.46 -16.46
N GLY A 74 9.84 -7.71 -17.55
CA GLY A 74 8.60 -7.33 -18.24
C GLY A 74 7.83 -6.17 -17.58
N ALA A 75 8.37 -5.53 -16.55
CA ALA A 75 7.79 -4.35 -15.89
C ALA A 75 8.82 -3.22 -15.79
N ARG A 76 8.34 -1.98 -15.79
CA ARG A 76 9.14 -0.75 -15.66
C ARG A 76 8.42 0.38 -14.91
N ILE A 77 7.25 0.09 -14.36
CA ILE A 77 6.42 1.05 -13.61
C ILE A 77 6.12 0.45 -12.25
N TRP A 78 6.56 1.12 -11.20
CA TRP A 78 6.55 0.65 -9.83
C TRP A 78 5.79 1.65 -8.96
N ILE A 79 4.89 1.19 -8.10
CA ILE A 79 4.17 2.03 -7.14
C ILE A 79 4.63 1.64 -5.74
N ILE A 80 5.12 2.58 -4.94
CA ILE A 80 5.58 2.31 -3.56
C ILE A 80 4.44 2.50 -2.56
N GLY A 81 3.95 1.39 -2.02
CA GLY A 81 2.86 1.36 -1.05
C GLY A 81 1.48 1.68 -1.63
N ASN A 82 0.49 1.73 -0.75
CA ASN A 82 -0.91 1.92 -1.04
C ASN A 82 -1.64 2.51 0.17
N GLU A 83 -2.49 3.51 -0.06
CA GLU A 83 -3.45 4.01 0.93
C GLU A 83 -2.81 4.36 2.28
N MET A 84 -1.62 4.96 2.26
CA MET A 84 -0.81 5.23 3.47
C MET A 84 -1.52 6.09 4.53
N ASN A 85 -2.56 6.83 4.15
CA ASN A 85 -3.41 7.60 5.06
C ASN A 85 -4.46 6.73 5.79
N TYR A 86 -4.74 5.52 5.31
CA TYR A 86 -5.70 4.60 5.91
C TYR A 86 -5.08 3.87 7.11
N ALA A 87 -5.78 3.84 8.24
CA ALA A 87 -5.23 3.33 9.49
C ALA A 87 -4.89 1.84 9.44
N ALA A 88 -5.61 1.04 8.65
CA ALA A 88 -5.34 -0.39 8.50
C ALA A 88 -4.04 -0.68 7.72
N GLU A 89 -3.51 0.30 7.00
CA GLU A 89 -2.25 0.19 6.24
C GLU A 89 -1.03 0.58 7.07
N ARG A 90 -1.22 0.98 8.34
CA ARG A 90 -0.12 1.39 9.23
C ARG A 90 0.66 0.19 9.74
N PRO A 91 1.99 0.26 9.78
CA PRO A 91 2.79 -0.80 10.39
C PRO A 91 2.55 -0.86 11.90
N GLY A 92 2.30 -2.06 12.42
CA GLY A 92 2.01 -2.34 13.83
C GLY A 92 0.56 -2.05 14.26
N ILE A 93 -0.34 -1.74 13.32
CA ILE A 93 -1.77 -1.63 13.61
C ILE A 93 -2.31 -3.00 14.06
N LYS A 94 -3.19 -2.99 15.07
CA LYS A 94 -3.97 -4.15 15.46
C LYS A 94 -5.42 -3.75 15.59
N ILE A 95 -6.30 -4.37 14.82
CA ILE A 95 -7.73 -4.09 14.81
C ILE A 95 -8.47 -5.32 15.33
N ASP A 96 -9.31 -5.11 16.35
CA ASP A 96 -10.30 -6.10 16.76
C ASP A 96 -11.46 -6.09 15.76
N TRP A 97 -11.37 -6.96 14.76
CA TRP A 97 -12.42 -7.15 13.75
C TRP A 97 -13.65 -7.88 14.29
N SER A 98 -13.60 -8.51 15.47
CA SER A 98 -14.75 -9.24 16.03
C SER A 98 -15.95 -8.34 16.35
N ARG A 99 -15.71 -7.03 16.47
CA ARG A 99 -16.77 -6.02 16.67
C ARG A 99 -17.50 -5.64 15.38
N HIS A 100 -17.00 -6.05 14.21
CA HIS A 100 -17.66 -5.83 12.92
C HIS A 100 -18.95 -6.63 12.75
N THR A 101 -19.04 -7.83 13.35
CA THR A 101 -20.20 -8.73 13.25
C THR A 101 -21.39 -8.32 14.11
N SER A 102 -21.28 -7.24 14.91
CA SER A 102 -22.42 -6.68 15.64
C SER A 102 -23.42 -5.99 14.69
N GLN A 103 -24.35 -6.75 14.10
CA GLN A 103 -25.46 -6.16 13.34
C GLN A 103 -26.29 -5.25 14.26
N ARG A 104 -26.50 -3.99 13.85
CA ARG A 104 -27.70 -3.26 14.28
C ARG A 104 -28.69 -3.40 13.13
N GLY A 105 -29.83 -4.06 13.39
CA GLY A 105 -30.98 -3.98 12.51
C GLY A 105 -31.61 -2.58 12.58
N GLY A 106 -32.28 -2.16 11.50
CA GLY A 106 -32.98 -0.88 11.40
C GLY A 106 -32.83 -0.22 10.02
N PRO A 107 -33.63 0.81 9.70
CA PRO A 107 -33.54 1.57 8.45
C PRO A 107 -32.12 2.12 8.22
N PRO A 108 -31.65 2.29 6.96
CA PRO A 108 -30.33 2.86 6.67
C PRO A 108 -30.08 4.24 7.32
N ALA A 109 -31.13 5.03 7.53
CA ALA A 109 -31.07 6.31 8.23
C ALA A 109 -30.76 6.18 9.74
N GLU A 110 -30.93 4.99 10.32
CA GLU A 110 -30.65 4.68 11.73
C GLU A 110 -29.41 3.79 11.87
N ALA A 111 -29.19 2.87 10.91
CA ALA A 111 -28.05 1.96 10.89
C ALA A 111 -26.76 2.62 10.36
N ASP A 112 -26.85 3.51 9.37
CA ASP A 112 -25.76 4.35 8.84
C ASP A 112 -26.31 5.71 8.32
N PRO A 113 -26.75 6.60 9.24
CA PRO A 113 -27.44 7.86 8.91
C PRO A 113 -26.66 8.77 7.97
N THR A 114 -25.34 8.62 7.96
CA THR A 114 -24.43 9.48 7.20
C THR A 114 -23.87 8.80 5.95
N ARG A 115 -24.20 7.51 5.72
CA ARG A 115 -23.60 6.65 4.69
C ARG A 115 -22.06 6.64 4.77
N ARG A 116 -21.54 6.57 6.00
CA ARG A 116 -20.09 6.67 6.28
C ARG A 116 -19.51 5.41 6.93
N GLY A 117 -20.20 4.28 6.87
CA GLY A 117 -19.75 3.00 7.44
C GLY A 117 -18.47 2.43 6.83
N LEU A 118 -17.31 3.03 7.16
CA LEU A 118 -15.96 2.47 7.03
C LEU A 118 -15.19 2.82 8.30
N ALA A 119 -14.45 1.84 8.84
CA ALA A 119 -14.11 1.79 10.25
C ALA A 119 -13.29 2.96 10.79
N VAL A 120 -12.45 3.63 9.98
CA VAL A 120 -11.49 4.62 10.48
C VAL A 120 -11.18 5.66 9.39
N ARG A 121 -12.05 6.65 9.21
CA ARG A 121 -11.91 7.63 8.12
C ARG A 121 -10.68 8.55 8.32
N PHE A 122 -9.62 8.24 7.57
CA PHE A 122 -8.78 9.13 6.77
C PHE A 122 -7.98 10.26 7.44
N ASN A 123 -7.50 10.13 8.68
CA ASN A 123 -6.66 11.17 9.27
C ASN A 123 -5.28 10.65 9.67
N ALA A 124 -4.25 11.10 8.94
CA ALA A 124 -2.87 11.21 9.43
C ALA A 124 -2.68 12.49 10.29
N LEU A 125 -3.69 13.36 10.34
CA LEU A 125 -3.68 14.59 11.13
C LEU A 125 -4.35 14.40 12.50
N PRO A 126 -3.99 15.20 13.52
CA PRO A 126 -4.61 15.15 14.83
C PRO A 126 -6.11 15.46 14.76
N ASP A 127 -6.96 14.62 15.39
CA ASP A 127 -8.36 14.94 15.61
C ASP A 127 -8.50 15.89 16.83
N HIS A 128 -8.92 17.14 16.59
CA HIS A 128 -9.18 18.13 17.66
C HIS A 128 -10.62 18.07 18.21
N SER A 129 -11.39 17.04 17.84
CA SER A 129 -12.78 16.86 18.27
C SER A 129 -12.89 16.35 19.71
N ARG A 130 -13.73 16.99 20.54
CA ARG A 130 -13.96 16.62 21.95
C ARG A 130 -14.91 15.43 22.16
N GLY A 131 -15.18 14.62 21.14
CA GLY A 131 -16.14 13.51 21.18
C GLY A 131 -15.52 12.20 20.71
N LEU A 132 -15.72 11.13 21.48
CA LEU A 132 -15.31 9.77 21.12
C LEU A 132 -16.01 9.33 19.84
N ARG A 133 -15.24 9.08 18.78
CA ARG A 133 -15.72 8.57 17.49
C ARG A 133 -15.25 7.13 17.32
N SER A 134 -16.18 6.19 17.21
CA SER A 134 -15.88 4.76 17.00
C SER A 134 -16.81 4.16 15.96
N THR A 135 -16.22 3.56 14.91
CA THR A 135 -16.89 2.61 14.01
C THR A 135 -16.12 1.29 13.95
N ARG A 136 -16.61 0.32 14.74
CA ARG A 136 -16.71 -1.16 14.59
C ARG A 136 -15.50 -2.07 14.33
N GLY A 137 -14.30 -1.56 14.05
CA GLY A 137 -13.05 -2.24 14.40
C GLY A 137 -12.44 -1.51 15.59
N ALA A 138 -12.24 -2.17 16.73
CA ALA A 138 -11.58 -1.48 17.83
C ALA A 138 -10.08 -1.51 17.60
N ILE A 139 -9.47 -0.36 17.35
CA ILE A 139 -8.01 -0.23 17.31
C ILE A 139 -7.48 -0.65 18.69
N ILE A 140 -6.83 -1.81 18.75
CA ILE A 140 -6.14 -2.30 19.94
C ILE A 140 -4.77 -1.61 20.05
N SER A 141 -4.10 -1.45 18.92
CA SER A 141 -2.82 -0.75 18.77
C SER A 141 -2.88 0.12 17.52
N PRO A 142 -2.55 1.42 17.59
CA PRO A 142 -2.67 2.34 16.46
C PRO A 142 -1.59 2.17 15.38
N GLY A 143 -0.53 1.41 15.66
CA GLY A 143 0.66 1.34 14.80
C GLY A 143 1.40 2.68 14.69
N GLU A 144 2.43 2.73 13.84
CA GLU A 144 3.08 3.99 13.49
C GLU A 144 2.23 4.74 12.45
N VAL A 145 1.87 5.98 12.76
CA VAL A 145 1.15 6.83 11.81
C VAL A 145 2.08 7.21 10.68
N ILE A 146 1.71 6.87 9.45
CA ILE A 146 2.46 7.27 8.26
C ILE A 146 2.13 8.73 7.93
N THR A 147 2.99 9.66 8.33
CA THR A 147 2.87 11.07 7.93
C THR A 147 3.38 11.28 6.50
N PRO A 148 3.02 12.40 5.84
CA PRO A 148 3.59 12.74 4.53
C PRO A 148 5.12 12.74 4.51
N GLU A 149 5.77 13.20 5.58
CA GLU A 149 7.24 13.23 5.70
C GLU A 149 7.83 11.83 5.81
N LEU A 150 7.22 10.95 6.61
CA LEU A 150 7.64 9.55 6.74
C LEU A 150 7.48 8.81 5.42
N TYR A 151 6.34 8.98 4.75
CA TYR A 151 6.11 8.41 3.43
C TYR A 151 7.13 8.92 2.41
N ALA A 152 7.36 10.24 2.35
CA ALA A 152 8.33 10.83 1.44
C ALA A 152 9.75 10.30 1.67
N ARG A 153 10.13 10.03 2.93
CA ARG A 153 11.42 9.40 3.27
C ARG A 153 11.50 7.97 2.73
N CYS A 154 10.49 7.13 3.01
CA CYS A 154 10.43 5.75 2.52
C CYS A 154 10.46 5.69 0.99
N TYR A 155 9.60 6.49 0.34
CA TYR A 155 9.53 6.60 -1.12
C TYR A 155 10.89 6.97 -1.73
N ARG A 156 11.57 7.98 -1.18
CA ARG A 156 12.87 8.42 -1.69
C ARG A 156 13.92 7.31 -1.59
N LEU A 157 13.98 6.61 -0.46
CA LEU A 157 14.92 5.48 -0.29
C LEU A 157 14.66 4.38 -1.32
N CYS A 158 13.39 4.01 -1.54
CA CYS A 158 13.03 2.99 -2.52
C CYS A 158 13.35 3.43 -3.96
N ARG A 159 12.93 4.65 -4.34
CA ARG A 159 13.17 5.22 -5.67
C ARG A 159 14.67 5.31 -5.98
N ASP A 160 15.45 5.83 -5.04
CA ASP A 160 16.89 5.97 -5.23
C ASP A 160 17.59 4.60 -5.31
N ALA A 161 17.10 3.60 -4.58
CA ALA A 161 17.62 2.25 -4.65
C ALA A 161 17.33 1.59 -6.02
N VAL A 162 16.12 1.79 -6.57
CA VAL A 162 15.75 1.30 -7.91
C VAL A 162 16.60 1.95 -9.00
N HIS A 163 16.71 3.29 -9.03
CA HIS A 163 17.45 3.98 -10.10
C HIS A 163 18.98 3.81 -10.02
N ARG A 164 19.52 3.20 -8.96
CA ARG A 164 20.93 2.79 -8.90
C ARG A 164 21.20 1.45 -9.57
N LEU A 165 20.16 0.68 -9.90
CA LEU A 165 20.30 -0.60 -10.58
C LEU A 165 20.61 -0.34 -12.07
N PRO A 166 21.62 -1.01 -12.64
CA PRO A 166 21.89 -0.92 -14.07
C PRO A 166 20.67 -1.37 -14.89
N GLY A 167 20.25 -0.55 -15.86
CA GLY A 167 19.11 -0.83 -16.73
C GLY A 167 17.75 -0.42 -16.17
N HIS A 168 17.71 0.21 -14.99
CA HIS A 168 16.49 0.72 -14.34
C HIS A 168 16.56 2.24 -14.06
N GLU A 169 17.49 2.95 -14.69
CA GLU A 169 17.71 4.39 -14.50
C GLU A 169 16.48 5.23 -14.91
N ASP A 170 15.75 4.74 -15.92
CA ASP A 170 14.56 5.37 -16.51
C ASP A 170 13.23 4.72 -16.08
N ASP A 171 13.26 3.82 -15.09
CA ASP A 171 12.04 3.21 -14.56
C ASP A 171 11.13 4.27 -13.92
N LEU A 172 9.81 4.09 -14.06
CA LEU A 172 8.83 4.99 -13.44
C LEU A 172 8.51 4.51 -12.03
N VAL A 173 9.10 5.14 -11.02
CA VAL A 173 8.75 4.91 -9.60
C VAL A 173 7.74 5.96 -9.14
N LEU A 174 6.50 5.54 -8.95
CA LEU A 174 5.36 6.38 -8.61
C LEU A 174 5.00 6.30 -7.13
N VAL A 175 4.37 7.36 -6.64
CA VAL A 175 3.78 7.38 -5.30
C VAL A 175 2.53 6.49 -5.23
N GLY A 176 2.30 5.90 -4.07
CA GLY A 176 1.12 5.10 -3.74
C GLY A 176 -0.15 5.93 -3.79
N ALA A 177 -1.25 5.28 -4.16
CA ALA A 177 -2.56 5.91 -4.14
C ALA A 177 -2.91 6.32 -2.70
N VAL A 178 -3.60 7.46 -2.55
CA VAL A 178 -4.14 7.90 -1.27
C VAL A 178 -5.57 7.38 -1.16
N ALA A 179 -5.93 6.81 -0.02
CA ALA A 179 -7.29 6.34 0.23
C ALA A 179 -8.28 7.51 0.09
N PRO A 180 -9.52 7.27 -0.36
CA PRO A 180 -10.55 8.31 -0.50
C PRO A 180 -10.70 9.14 0.78
N TRP A 181 -11.09 10.41 0.67
CA TRP A 181 -11.39 11.28 1.82
C TRP A 181 -12.89 11.30 2.14
#